data_AF-A0A503HGI0-F1
#
_entry.id   AF-A0A503HGI0-F1
#
_cell.length_a   1.000
_cell.length_b   1.000
_cell.length_c   1.000
_cell.angle_alpha   90.00
_cell.angle_beta   90.00
_cell.angle_gamma   90.00
#
_symmetry.space_group_name_H-M   'P 1'
#
loop_
_entity.id
_entity.type
_entity.pdbx_description
1 polymer ?
#
loop_
_entity_poly.entity_id
_entity_poly.type
_entity_poly.pdbx_seq_one_letter_code
_entity_poly.pdbx_strand_id
1 'polypeptide(L)'
;MQGGLGNDTYYVDNAGDHVIEVIGQGTDNVQAYVSFNLSGQELENLQLRSAANINGIGNSVANVIGGNSGNNIIDGLGGADTMSGAQGNDTYYVDNAGDRVVDVAGQGTDNVQAYVSFNLSGQELENLQLRSSASINGTGNSIANVIGGNSGNNIINGLGGNDTLSGAQGNDSFVFTTALNALTNVDTITDFSVADDTIWVDNAIFAALGGNGTLTADQFIKNTTGLAGDDNDHIIYETDTGWLSYDSNGSVAGGSTHFATLAANLALTNADFFVV
;
A
#
# COMPACT_ATOMS: atom_id res chain seq x y z
N MET A 1 -24.38 24.83 17.15
CA MET A 1 -25.22 25.14 15.97
C MET A 1 -26.13 23.95 15.72
N GLN A 2 -27.38 24.18 15.33
CA GLN A 2 -28.35 23.12 14.99
C GLN A 2 -29.18 23.63 13.81
N GLY A 3 -29.17 22.91 12.69
CA GLY A 3 -29.83 23.30 11.44
C GLY A 3 -31.27 22.80 11.35
N GLY A 4 -31.53 21.58 11.85
CA GLY A 4 -32.88 21.00 11.92
C GLY A 4 -33.11 20.01 10.78
N LEU A 5 -34.33 19.94 10.25
CA LEU A 5 -34.66 19.08 9.11
C LEU A 5 -34.14 19.68 7.80
N GLY A 6 -33.71 18.80 6.90
CA GLY A 6 -33.15 19.15 5.60
C GLY A 6 -31.64 18.97 5.59
N ASN A 7 -31.03 19.32 4.46
CA ASN A 7 -29.58 19.30 4.29
C ASN A 7 -29.05 20.68 4.66
N ASP A 8 -28.34 20.76 5.78
CA ASP A 8 -27.81 21.99 6.34
C ASP A 8 -26.32 22.16 6.03
N THR A 9 -25.84 23.39 6.23
CA THR A 9 -24.41 23.71 6.10
C THR A 9 -23.95 24.54 7.28
N TYR A 10 -22.99 24.01 8.01
CA TYR A 10 -22.39 24.61 9.20
C TYR A 10 -21.00 25.14 8.86
N TYR A 11 -20.67 26.33 9.35
CA TYR A 11 -19.34 26.92 9.23
C TYR A 11 -18.70 26.92 10.61
N VAL A 12 -17.59 26.20 10.75
CA VAL A 12 -16.87 26.03 12.03
C VAL A 12 -15.55 26.77 11.94
N ASP A 13 -15.41 27.85 12.69
CA ASP A 13 -14.21 28.69 12.70
C ASP A 13 -13.50 28.72 14.06
N ASN A 14 -14.10 28.13 15.08
CA ASN A 14 -13.55 28.02 16.41
C ASN A 14 -13.56 26.56 16.90
N ALA A 15 -12.49 26.13 17.59
CA ALA A 15 -12.42 24.78 18.15
C ALA A 15 -13.47 24.51 19.25
N GLY A 16 -14.08 25.55 19.82
CA GLY A 16 -15.21 25.44 20.75
C GLY A 16 -16.58 25.36 20.07
N ASP A 17 -16.65 25.42 18.74
CA ASP A 17 -17.91 25.25 18.03
C ASP A 17 -18.37 23.80 18.10
N HIS A 18 -19.62 23.61 18.49
CA HIS A 18 -20.28 22.31 18.48
C HIS A 18 -21.43 22.33 17.48
N VAL A 19 -21.43 21.39 16.55
CA VAL A 19 -22.57 21.10 15.69
C VAL A 19 -23.43 20.04 16.39
N ILE A 20 -24.74 20.17 16.31
CA ILE A 20 -25.68 19.19 16.87
C ILE A 20 -26.59 18.80 15.73
N GLU A 21 -26.59 17.50 15.43
CA GLU A 21 -27.46 16.88 14.46
C GLU A 21 -28.24 15.75 15.13
N VAL A 22 -29.47 15.55 14.65
CA VAL A 22 -30.33 14.44 15.10
C VAL A 22 -30.47 13.47 13.93
N ILE A 23 -30.48 12.18 14.25
CA ILE A 23 -30.61 11.07 13.28
C ILE A 23 -31.77 11.33 12.30
N GLY A 24 -31.47 11.15 11.01
CA GLY A 24 -32.47 11.14 9.94
C GLY A 24 -33.02 12.52 9.59
N GLN A 25 -32.29 13.59 9.89
CA GLN A 25 -32.71 14.94 9.55
C GLN A 25 -32.24 15.42 8.17
N GLY A 26 -31.26 14.79 7.55
CA GLY A 26 -30.85 15.15 6.19
C GLY A 26 -29.50 14.55 5.84
N THR A 27 -28.78 15.22 4.95
CA THR A 27 -27.37 15.01 4.68
C THR A 27 -26.66 16.34 4.83
N ASP A 28 -25.90 16.48 5.90
CA ASP A 28 -25.40 17.75 6.40
C ASP A 28 -23.93 17.98 6.02
N ASN A 29 -23.54 19.25 5.94
CA ASN A 29 -22.21 19.66 5.50
C ASN A 29 -21.52 20.55 6.53
N VAL A 30 -20.31 20.17 6.95
CA VAL A 30 -19.43 21.01 7.76
C VAL A 30 -18.34 21.64 6.90
N GLN A 31 -18.23 22.95 6.98
CA GLN A 31 -17.17 23.76 6.39
C GLN A 31 -16.25 24.24 7.52
N ALA A 32 -15.15 23.54 7.75
CA ALA A 32 -14.27 23.77 8.88
C ALA A 32 -13.02 24.59 8.52
N TYR A 33 -12.72 25.61 9.32
CA TYR A 33 -11.50 26.43 9.22
C TYR A 33 -10.46 26.09 10.30
N VAL A 34 -10.83 25.20 11.22
CA VAL A 34 -9.99 24.58 12.26
C VAL A 34 -10.09 23.06 12.14
N SER A 35 -9.21 22.32 12.81
CA SER A 35 -9.37 20.86 12.90
C SER A 35 -10.72 20.52 13.50
N PHE A 36 -11.42 19.55 12.93
CA PHE A 36 -12.79 19.23 13.33
C PHE A 36 -13.01 17.72 13.40
N ASN A 37 -13.83 17.32 14.37
CA ASN A 37 -14.14 15.93 14.66
C ASN A 37 -15.66 15.75 14.69
N LEU A 38 -16.18 14.89 13.82
CA LEU A 38 -17.60 14.58 13.69
C LEU A 38 -18.08 13.55 14.75
N SER A 39 -17.18 12.97 15.54
CA SER A 39 -17.51 11.89 16.46
C SER A 39 -18.63 12.26 17.44
N GLY A 40 -19.57 11.32 17.61
CA GLY A 40 -20.77 11.53 18.45
C GLY A 40 -21.85 12.40 17.81
N GLN A 41 -21.72 12.73 16.52
CA GLN A 41 -22.71 13.40 15.69
C GLN A 41 -23.10 12.48 14.51
N GLU A 42 -24.16 12.81 13.80
CA GLU A 42 -24.65 12.06 12.63
C GLU A 42 -24.23 12.69 11.29
N LEU A 43 -23.26 13.62 11.34
CA LEU A 43 -22.85 14.43 10.18
C LEU A 43 -22.17 13.58 9.12
N GLU A 44 -22.53 13.76 7.86
CA GLU A 44 -21.98 12.94 6.77
C GLU A 44 -20.85 13.62 6.00
N ASN A 45 -20.80 14.95 5.92
CA ASN A 45 -19.80 15.63 5.09
C ASN A 45 -18.96 16.62 5.88
N LEU A 46 -17.64 16.53 5.73
CA LEU A 46 -16.67 17.48 6.28
C LEU A 46 -15.75 17.99 5.16
N GLN A 47 -15.60 19.31 5.06
CA GLN A 47 -14.66 19.96 4.17
C GLN A 47 -13.79 20.95 4.95
N LEU A 48 -12.47 20.77 4.89
CA LEU A 48 -11.49 21.70 5.44
C LEU A 48 -11.29 22.87 4.46
N ARG A 49 -11.30 24.11 4.95
CA ARG A 49 -11.37 25.34 4.13
C ARG A 49 -10.23 26.33 4.33
N SER A 50 -9.43 26.20 5.38
CA SER A 50 -8.22 27.01 5.55
C SER A 50 -7.06 26.44 4.73
N ALA A 51 -5.94 27.15 4.63
CA ALA A 51 -4.69 26.59 4.07
C ALA A 51 -3.74 26.08 5.17
N ALA A 52 -4.25 25.94 6.41
CA ALA A 52 -3.46 25.47 7.54
C ALA A 52 -3.42 23.95 7.57
N ASN A 53 -2.41 23.40 8.26
CA ASN A 53 -2.35 21.98 8.60
C ASN A 53 -3.39 21.68 9.69
N ILE A 54 -4.61 21.36 9.26
CA ILE A 54 -5.74 21.01 10.12
C ILE A 54 -6.24 19.62 9.76
N ASN A 55 -6.95 18.99 10.68
CA ASN A 55 -7.31 17.58 10.57
C ASN A 55 -8.82 17.40 10.49
N GLY A 56 -9.26 16.37 9.77
CA GLY A 56 -10.66 15.95 9.69
C GLY A 56 -10.82 14.57 10.32
N ILE A 57 -11.70 14.45 11.29
CA ILE A 57 -12.05 13.16 11.91
C ILE A 57 -13.55 12.94 11.69
N GLY A 58 -13.91 11.76 11.17
CA GLY A 58 -15.26 11.32 10.91
C GLY A 58 -15.99 10.83 12.17
N ASN A 59 -16.93 9.91 11.98
CA ASN A 59 -17.77 9.35 13.04
C ASN A 59 -18.02 7.85 12.82
N SER A 60 -19.21 7.33 13.11
CA SER A 60 -19.50 5.90 12.97
C SER A 60 -20.36 5.57 11.75
N VAL A 61 -20.72 6.58 10.95
CA VAL A 61 -21.49 6.44 9.70
C VAL A 61 -20.60 6.76 8.51
N ALA A 62 -21.05 6.40 7.31
CA ALA A 62 -20.30 6.72 6.09
C ALA A 62 -20.16 8.24 5.92
N ASN A 63 -18.92 8.72 5.86
CA ASN A 63 -18.57 10.12 5.70
C ASN A 63 -17.91 10.41 4.35
N VAL A 64 -18.08 11.64 3.87
CA VAL A 64 -17.26 12.23 2.82
C VAL A 64 -16.40 13.32 3.45
N ILE A 65 -15.09 13.08 3.53
CA ILE A 65 -14.14 13.98 4.19
C ILE A 65 -13.16 14.52 3.15
N GLY A 66 -13.21 15.84 2.95
CA GLY A 66 -12.32 16.60 2.08
C GLY A 66 -11.35 17.46 2.88
N GLY A 67 -10.06 17.29 2.62
CA GLY A 67 -8.95 18.08 3.12
C GLY A 67 -8.77 19.42 2.40
N ASN A 68 -7.66 20.07 2.66
CA ASN A 68 -7.30 21.38 2.14
C ASN A 68 -5.92 21.36 1.45
N SER A 69 -5.23 22.50 1.38
CA SER A 69 -3.90 22.56 0.74
C SER A 69 -2.73 22.39 1.72
N GLY A 70 -3.01 22.09 2.98
CA GLY A 70 -2.03 21.82 4.01
C GLY A 70 -1.98 20.33 4.30
N ASN A 71 -0.99 19.90 5.07
CA ASN A 71 -0.85 18.50 5.45
C ASN A 71 -1.93 18.15 6.48
N ASN A 72 -2.84 17.25 6.12
CA ASN A 72 -4.00 16.86 6.89
C ASN A 72 -3.83 15.43 7.43
N ILE A 73 -4.33 15.22 8.65
CA ILE A 73 -4.71 13.89 9.10
C ILE A 73 -6.21 13.73 8.85
N ILE A 74 -6.57 12.70 8.10
CA ILE A 74 -7.95 12.34 7.78
C ILE A 74 -8.22 10.93 8.31
N ASP A 75 -9.15 10.84 9.25
CA ASP A 75 -9.55 9.59 9.89
C ASP A 75 -11.06 9.45 9.79
N GLY A 76 -11.55 8.52 8.97
CA GLY A 76 -12.97 8.26 8.81
C GLY A 76 -13.63 7.69 10.06
N LEU A 77 -12.83 7.06 10.94
CA LEU A 77 -13.29 6.16 11.98
C LEU A 77 -14.14 5.03 11.37
N GLY A 78 -15.29 4.71 11.97
CA GLY A 78 -16.13 3.63 11.45
C GLY A 78 -17.07 4.13 10.36
N GLY A 79 -17.46 3.26 9.43
CA GLY A 79 -18.28 3.68 8.30
C GLY A 79 -17.67 3.11 7.03
N ALA A 80 -18.19 3.50 5.87
CA ALA A 80 -17.53 3.22 4.60
C ALA A 80 -17.26 4.57 3.96
N ASP A 81 -16.08 5.10 4.21
CA ASP A 81 -15.81 6.53 4.05
C ASP A 81 -15.18 6.85 2.70
N THR A 82 -15.39 8.06 2.21
CA THR A 82 -14.64 8.61 1.08
C THR A 82 -13.79 9.76 1.58
N MET A 83 -12.47 9.58 1.54
CA MET A 83 -11.49 10.54 2.05
C MET A 83 -10.64 11.10 0.93
N SER A 84 -10.43 12.42 0.89
CA SER A 84 -9.52 13.08 -0.06
C SER A 84 -8.82 14.23 0.63
N GLY A 85 -7.48 14.28 0.58
CA GLY A 85 -6.66 15.27 1.27
C GLY A 85 -6.41 16.54 0.48
N ALA A 86 -6.53 16.46 -0.86
CA ALA A 86 -6.15 17.50 -1.80
C ALA A 86 -4.64 17.75 -1.83
N GLN A 87 -4.16 19.00 -1.71
CA GLN A 87 -2.72 19.26 -1.80
C GLN A 87 -2.06 19.14 -0.43
N GLY A 88 -0.81 18.72 -0.41
CA GLY A 88 -0.06 18.53 0.83
C GLY A 88 0.28 17.06 1.01
N ASN A 89 1.09 16.77 2.02
CA ASN A 89 1.40 15.39 2.37
C ASN A 89 0.42 14.95 3.43
N ASP A 90 -0.62 14.24 3.03
CA ASP A 90 -1.71 13.85 3.90
C ASP A 90 -1.51 12.45 4.50
N THR A 91 -2.25 12.18 5.56
CA THR A 91 -2.28 10.87 6.22
C THR A 91 -3.71 10.41 6.40
N TYR A 92 -4.05 9.27 5.80
CA TYR A 92 -5.36 8.64 5.84
C TYR A 92 -5.33 7.44 6.77
N TYR A 93 -6.35 7.32 7.62
CA TYR A 93 -6.59 6.12 8.42
C TYR A 93 -7.71 5.32 7.76
N VAL A 94 -7.41 4.08 7.40
CA VAL A 94 -8.36 3.16 6.74
C VAL A 94 -8.61 1.98 7.65
N ASP A 95 -9.81 1.89 8.21
CA ASP A 95 -10.18 0.83 9.16
C ASP A 95 -11.38 -0.01 8.73
N ASN A 96 -12.06 0.40 7.66
CA ASN A 96 -13.14 -0.34 7.05
C ASN A 96 -12.80 -0.76 5.61
N ALA A 97 -13.19 -1.98 5.23
CA ALA A 97 -12.99 -2.47 3.86
C ALA A 97 -13.79 -1.69 2.80
N GLY A 98 -14.79 -0.90 3.23
CA GLY A 98 -15.55 0.02 2.38
C GLY A 98 -14.92 1.40 2.22
N ASP A 99 -13.84 1.72 2.94
CA ASP A 99 -13.17 3.01 2.84
C ASP A 99 -12.48 3.18 1.49
N ARG A 100 -12.56 4.40 0.97
CA ARG A 100 -11.89 4.79 -0.26
C ARG A 100 -11.14 6.09 -0.06
N VAL A 101 -9.84 6.04 -0.31
CA VAL A 101 -8.99 7.23 -0.44
C VAL A 101 -9.03 7.72 -1.89
N VAL A 102 -9.12 9.02 -2.10
CA VAL A 102 -9.11 9.65 -3.42
C VAL A 102 -7.99 10.67 -3.45
N ASP A 103 -7.00 10.37 -4.28
CA ASP A 103 -5.81 11.18 -4.46
C ASP A 103 -5.58 11.46 -5.96
N VAL A 104 -4.90 12.56 -6.25
CA VAL A 104 -4.63 13.05 -7.60
C VAL A 104 -3.15 13.30 -7.77
N ALA A 105 -2.61 12.84 -8.90
CA ALA A 105 -1.18 12.89 -9.19
C ALA A 105 -0.55 14.27 -8.95
N GLY A 106 0.59 14.27 -8.25
CA GLY A 106 1.40 15.45 -8.01
C GLY A 106 0.86 16.41 -6.96
N GLN A 107 -0.02 15.94 -6.07
CA GLN A 107 -0.56 16.75 -4.97
C GLN A 107 0.20 16.60 -3.65
N GLY A 108 1.10 15.62 -3.53
CA GLY A 108 1.79 15.40 -2.27
C GLY A 108 2.68 14.17 -2.28
N THR A 109 3.01 13.73 -1.08
CA THR A 109 3.48 12.37 -0.79
C THR A 109 2.66 11.86 0.39
N ASP A 110 1.73 10.98 0.07
CA ASP A 110 0.59 10.66 0.89
C ASP A 110 0.75 9.33 1.59
N ASN A 111 0.13 9.20 2.76
CA ASN A 111 0.35 8.07 3.65
C ASN A 111 -0.96 7.40 4.04
N VAL A 112 -1.06 6.10 3.82
CA VAL A 112 -2.17 5.28 4.32
C VAL A 112 -1.73 4.48 5.53
N GLN A 113 -2.47 4.63 6.62
CA GLN A 113 -2.38 3.83 7.84
C GLN A 113 -3.55 2.84 7.84
N ALA A 114 -3.32 1.62 7.35
CA ALA A 114 -4.38 0.64 7.13
C ALA A 114 -4.49 -0.37 8.28
N TYR A 115 -5.72 -0.58 8.76
CA TYR A 115 -6.09 -1.58 9.76
C TYR A 115 -6.84 -2.78 9.15
N VAL A 116 -7.18 -2.68 7.87
CA VAL A 116 -7.71 -3.73 7.00
C VAL A 116 -6.78 -3.93 5.79
N SER A 117 -6.96 -5.02 5.04
CA SER A 117 -6.24 -5.17 3.76
C SER A 117 -6.58 -4.01 2.83
N PHE A 118 -5.57 -3.41 2.23
CA PHE A 118 -5.76 -2.21 1.42
C PHE A 118 -5.00 -2.28 0.10
N ASN A 119 -5.61 -1.72 -0.94
CA ASN A 119 -5.11 -1.75 -2.30
C ASN A 119 -5.07 -0.31 -2.85
N LEU A 120 -3.86 0.15 -3.18
CA LEU A 120 -3.61 1.49 -3.73
C LEU A 120 -3.92 1.58 -5.24
N SER A 121 -4.24 0.46 -5.91
CA SER A 121 -4.41 0.41 -7.36
C SER A 121 -5.47 1.41 -7.84
N GLY A 122 -5.13 2.18 -8.88
CA GLY A 122 -6.01 3.22 -9.42
C GLY A 122 -6.05 4.52 -8.60
N GLN A 123 -5.20 4.64 -7.58
CA GLN A 123 -4.95 5.86 -6.82
C GLN A 123 -3.48 6.29 -7.02
N GLU A 124 -3.17 7.53 -6.64
CA GLU A 124 -1.84 8.14 -6.79
C GLU A 124 -1.09 8.18 -5.45
N LEU A 125 -1.44 7.29 -4.51
CA LEU A 125 -0.85 7.22 -3.17
C LEU A 125 0.53 6.56 -3.18
N GLU A 126 1.47 7.07 -2.39
CA GLU A 126 2.85 6.56 -2.37
C GLU A 126 3.17 5.63 -1.21
N ASN A 127 2.56 5.80 -0.03
CA ASN A 127 2.96 5.05 1.15
C ASN A 127 1.79 4.29 1.78
N LEU A 128 2.00 3.00 2.07
CA LEU A 128 1.06 2.15 2.79
C LEU A 128 1.76 1.47 3.98
N GLN A 129 1.20 1.63 5.17
CA GLN A 129 1.64 0.93 6.37
C GLN A 129 0.47 0.15 6.98
N LEU A 130 0.65 -1.16 7.14
CA LEU A 130 -0.28 -2.03 7.85
C LEU A 130 -0.09 -1.85 9.37
N ARG A 131 -1.17 -1.58 10.10
CA ARG A 131 -1.13 -1.15 11.52
C ARG A 131 -1.80 -2.07 12.51
N SER A 132 -2.61 -3.03 12.05
CA SER A 132 -3.18 -4.06 12.93
C SER A 132 -2.16 -5.17 13.21
N SER A 133 -2.48 -6.12 14.10
CA SER A 133 -1.70 -7.36 14.26
C SER A 133 -2.29 -8.55 13.48
N ALA A 134 -3.32 -8.30 12.67
CA ALA A 134 -3.97 -9.32 11.86
C ALA A 134 -3.18 -9.56 10.55
N SER A 135 -3.34 -10.75 9.97
CA SER A 135 -2.90 -11.07 8.62
C SER A 135 -3.75 -10.32 7.60
N ILE A 136 -3.40 -9.05 7.38
CA ILE A 136 -3.96 -8.18 6.34
C ILE A 136 -2.93 -7.99 5.24
N ASN A 137 -3.36 -7.56 4.06
CA ASN A 137 -2.52 -7.52 2.87
C ASN A 137 -2.35 -6.10 2.36
N GLY A 138 -1.21 -5.84 1.72
CA GLY A 138 -0.90 -4.58 1.06
C GLY A 138 -0.76 -4.79 -0.44
N THR A 139 -1.41 -3.95 -1.23
CA THR A 139 -1.20 -3.90 -2.68
C THR A 139 -0.90 -2.48 -3.10
N GLY A 140 0.17 -2.28 -3.86
CA GLY A 140 0.60 -1.01 -4.41
C GLY A 140 -0.22 -0.58 -5.64
N ASN A 141 0.38 0.26 -6.47
CA ASN A 141 -0.19 0.80 -7.70
C ASN A 141 0.84 0.76 -8.84
N SER A 142 0.74 1.67 -9.81
CA SER A 142 1.65 1.69 -10.98
C SER A 142 2.83 2.65 -10.84
N ILE A 143 2.98 3.27 -9.67
CA ILE A 143 4.10 4.17 -9.35
C ILE A 143 4.91 3.56 -8.19
N ALA A 144 6.09 4.14 -7.92
CA ALA A 144 6.91 3.69 -6.80
C ALA A 144 6.19 3.87 -5.46
N ASN A 145 6.02 2.78 -4.72
CA ASN A 145 5.40 2.76 -3.40
C ASN A 145 6.39 2.37 -2.31
N VAL A 146 6.11 2.84 -1.09
CA VAL A 146 6.70 2.30 0.15
C VAL A 146 5.62 1.53 0.89
N ILE A 147 5.75 0.21 0.98
CA ILE A 147 4.76 -0.67 1.60
C ILE A 147 5.38 -1.41 2.78
N GLY A 148 4.88 -1.12 3.98
CA GLY A 148 5.27 -1.76 5.22
C GLY A 148 4.18 -2.69 5.76
N GLY A 149 4.57 -3.94 6.03
CA GLY A 149 3.79 -4.96 6.70
C GLY A 149 3.63 -4.73 8.20
N ASN A 150 3.04 -5.71 8.88
CA ASN A 150 2.78 -5.70 10.31
C ASN A 150 3.33 -6.97 10.98
N SER A 151 2.77 -7.37 12.12
CA SER A 151 3.25 -8.55 12.86
C SER A 151 2.54 -9.85 12.49
N GLY A 152 1.61 -9.82 11.54
CA GLY A 152 0.89 -10.99 11.04
C GLY A 152 1.36 -11.32 9.64
N ASN A 153 1.07 -12.53 9.17
CA ASN A 153 1.48 -12.97 7.83
C ASN A 153 0.80 -12.13 6.75
N ASN A 154 1.56 -11.29 6.06
CA ASN A 154 1.07 -10.37 5.04
C ASN A 154 1.38 -10.89 3.63
N ILE A 155 0.45 -10.67 2.71
CA ILE A 155 0.73 -10.70 1.27
C ILE A 155 0.97 -9.27 0.82
N ILE A 156 2.16 -9.01 0.27
CA ILE A 156 2.61 -7.69 -0.17
C ILE A 156 2.90 -7.76 -1.67
N ASN A 157 2.21 -6.96 -2.47
CA ASN A 157 2.39 -6.87 -3.91
C ASN A 157 2.60 -5.40 -4.29
N GLY A 158 3.82 -5.03 -4.70
CA GLY A 158 4.13 -3.66 -5.14
C GLY A 158 3.40 -3.25 -6.42
N LEU A 159 3.03 -4.23 -7.24
CA LEU A 159 2.55 -4.08 -8.61
C LEU A 159 3.62 -3.50 -9.54
N GLY A 160 3.51 -2.25 -9.97
CA GLY A 160 4.40 -1.68 -10.97
C GLY A 160 5.11 -0.46 -10.40
N GLY A 161 6.39 -0.31 -10.67
CA GLY A 161 7.18 0.78 -10.11
C GLY A 161 8.43 0.21 -9.44
N ASN A 162 9.30 1.08 -8.94
CA ASN A 162 10.43 0.62 -8.14
C ASN A 162 10.03 0.73 -6.66
N ASP A 163 9.47 -0.34 -6.11
CA ASP A 163 8.85 -0.30 -4.78
C ASP A 163 9.86 -0.58 -3.67
N THR A 164 9.59 -0.06 -2.47
CA THR A 164 10.30 -0.43 -1.23
C THR A 164 9.34 -1.20 -0.34
N LEU A 165 9.63 -2.47 -0.12
CA LEU A 165 8.75 -3.42 0.56
C LEU A 165 9.38 -3.89 1.88
N SER A 166 8.57 -4.04 2.92
CA SER A 166 8.95 -4.61 4.21
C SER A 166 7.82 -5.49 4.72
N GLY A 167 8.13 -6.72 5.14
CA GLY A 167 7.15 -7.65 5.74
C GLY A 167 6.97 -7.43 7.25
N ALA A 168 8.03 -6.98 7.91
CA ALA A 168 8.20 -6.84 9.35
C ALA A 168 8.31 -8.19 10.11
N GLN A 169 7.24 -8.66 10.75
CA GLN A 169 7.27 -9.94 11.48
C GLN A 169 6.14 -10.83 10.99
N GLY A 170 6.35 -12.13 11.02
CA GLY A 170 5.37 -13.09 10.51
C GLY A 170 5.97 -13.81 9.32
N ASN A 171 5.15 -14.65 8.71
CA ASN A 171 5.54 -15.38 7.51
C ASN A 171 4.97 -14.66 6.29
N ASP A 172 5.76 -13.76 5.71
CA ASP A 172 5.26 -12.85 4.68
C ASP A 172 5.44 -13.42 3.27
N SER A 173 4.65 -12.90 2.33
CA SER A 173 4.71 -13.28 0.92
C SER A 173 4.84 -12.02 0.06
N PHE A 174 6.02 -11.85 -0.55
CA PHE A 174 6.27 -10.77 -1.51
C PHE A 174 5.95 -11.24 -2.91
N VAL A 175 4.95 -10.63 -3.56
CA VAL A 175 4.35 -11.14 -4.79
C VAL A 175 4.72 -10.28 -6.00
N PHE A 176 5.15 -10.92 -7.08
CA PHE A 176 5.50 -10.30 -8.35
C PHE A 176 4.53 -10.75 -9.44
N THR A 177 3.65 -9.83 -9.87
CA THR A 177 2.50 -10.12 -10.77
C THR A 177 2.46 -9.27 -12.05
N THR A 178 3.43 -8.36 -12.22
CA THR A 178 3.47 -7.40 -13.33
C THR A 178 4.62 -7.67 -14.28
N ALA A 179 4.59 -7.07 -15.47
CA ALA A 179 5.65 -7.22 -16.45
C ALA A 179 7.00 -6.71 -15.91
N LEU A 180 8.04 -7.54 -16.02
CA LEU A 180 9.37 -7.21 -15.51
C LEU A 180 10.02 -6.09 -16.33
N ASN A 181 10.73 -5.19 -15.64
CA ASN A 181 11.53 -4.15 -16.29
C ASN A 181 12.69 -3.74 -15.39
N ALA A 182 13.92 -4.05 -15.80
CA ALA A 182 15.13 -3.80 -15.01
C ALA A 182 15.46 -2.30 -14.77
N LEU A 183 14.68 -1.37 -15.32
CA LEU A 183 14.86 0.08 -15.13
C LEU A 183 13.74 0.73 -14.33
N THR A 184 12.51 0.23 -14.47
CA THR A 184 11.30 0.90 -13.98
C THR A 184 10.40 0.02 -13.13
N ASN A 185 10.74 -1.27 -12.97
CA ASN A 185 9.98 -2.22 -12.17
C ASN A 185 10.93 -3.17 -11.42
N VAL A 186 11.72 -2.59 -10.52
CA VAL A 186 12.70 -3.29 -9.68
C VAL A 186 12.45 -2.94 -8.23
N ASP A 187 11.90 -3.89 -7.49
CA ASP A 187 11.55 -3.68 -6.10
C ASP A 187 12.73 -3.90 -5.17
N THR A 188 12.68 -3.32 -3.98
CA THR A 188 13.63 -3.57 -2.89
C THR A 188 12.87 -4.11 -1.70
N ILE A 189 13.15 -5.36 -1.32
CA ILE A 189 12.64 -5.95 -0.09
C ILE A 189 13.69 -5.75 1.00
N THR A 190 13.31 -5.03 2.05
CA THR A 190 14.26 -4.45 3.01
C THR A 190 14.58 -5.34 4.21
N ASP A 191 13.74 -6.34 4.49
CA ASP A 191 13.80 -7.14 5.73
C ASP A 191 13.55 -8.63 5.53
N PHE A 192 13.67 -9.15 4.30
CA PHE A 192 13.40 -10.55 3.98
C PHE A 192 14.06 -11.54 4.95
N SER A 193 13.25 -12.34 5.63
CA SER A 193 13.65 -13.43 6.52
C SER A 193 13.60 -14.78 5.78
N VAL A 194 14.75 -15.40 5.52
CA VAL A 194 14.81 -16.75 4.91
C VAL A 194 14.06 -17.81 5.73
N ALA A 195 13.88 -17.58 7.04
CA ALA A 195 13.21 -18.54 7.90
C ALA A 195 11.67 -18.44 7.82
N ASP A 196 11.15 -17.25 7.50
CA ASP A 196 9.74 -16.93 7.68
C ASP A 196 9.06 -16.55 6.36
N ASP A 197 9.75 -15.85 5.47
CA ASP A 197 9.18 -15.20 4.29
C ASP A 197 9.32 -16.04 3.02
N THR A 198 8.47 -15.71 2.05
CA THR A 198 8.46 -16.34 0.73
C THR A 198 8.31 -15.31 -0.38
N ILE A 199 8.84 -15.64 -1.56
CA ILE A 199 8.73 -14.84 -2.78
C ILE A 199 7.77 -15.56 -3.73
N TRP A 200 6.67 -14.90 -4.07
CA TRP A 200 5.67 -15.45 -4.97
C TRP A 200 5.81 -14.83 -6.35
N VAL A 201 5.85 -15.67 -7.37
CA VAL A 201 6.05 -15.24 -8.76
C VAL A 201 4.92 -15.77 -9.63
N ASP A 202 4.28 -14.87 -10.38
CA ASP A 202 3.16 -15.22 -11.25
C ASP A 202 3.63 -16.00 -12.49
N ASN A 203 3.02 -17.17 -12.74
CA ASN A 203 3.42 -18.06 -13.83
C ASN A 203 3.27 -17.44 -15.24
N ALA A 204 2.42 -16.44 -15.42
CA ALA A 204 2.23 -15.80 -16.71
C ALA A 204 3.38 -14.81 -17.00
N ILE A 205 3.97 -14.24 -15.95
CA ILE A 205 5.15 -13.37 -16.04
C ILE A 205 6.43 -14.21 -16.10
N PHE A 206 6.53 -15.23 -15.25
CA PHE A 206 7.71 -16.09 -15.10
C PHE A 206 7.51 -17.43 -15.84
N ALA A 207 7.11 -17.36 -17.10
CA ALA A 207 6.62 -18.50 -17.89
C ALA A 207 7.59 -19.70 -18.01
N ALA A 208 8.91 -19.50 -17.93
CA ALA A 208 9.90 -20.57 -17.99
C ALA A 208 9.91 -21.44 -16.73
N LEU A 209 9.34 -20.95 -15.61
CA LEU A 209 9.25 -21.71 -14.36
C LEU A 209 8.26 -22.88 -14.44
N GLY A 210 7.30 -22.81 -15.36
CA GLY A 210 6.34 -23.88 -15.59
C GLY A 210 5.25 -23.95 -14.53
N GLY A 211 5.10 -25.10 -13.86
CA GLY A 211 3.94 -25.41 -13.01
C GLY A 211 3.92 -24.67 -11.67
N ASN A 212 2.71 -24.46 -11.14
CA ASN A 212 2.50 -23.83 -9.84
C ASN A 212 3.05 -24.68 -8.68
N GLY A 213 3.52 -24.02 -7.63
CA GLY A 213 4.06 -24.64 -6.42
C GLY A 213 5.45 -24.16 -6.07
N THR A 214 6.10 -24.83 -5.13
CA THR A 214 7.50 -24.55 -4.75
C THR A 214 8.41 -24.70 -5.97
N LEU A 215 9.29 -23.73 -6.17
CA LEU A 215 10.27 -23.74 -7.25
C LEU A 215 11.14 -25.00 -7.18
N THR A 216 11.43 -25.61 -8.33
CA THR A 216 12.32 -26.79 -8.35
C THR A 216 13.78 -26.38 -8.13
N ALA A 217 14.57 -27.26 -7.52
CA ALA A 217 15.97 -26.96 -7.21
C ALA A 217 16.81 -26.70 -8.47
N ASP A 218 16.48 -27.35 -9.59
CA ASP A 218 17.18 -27.19 -10.87
C ASP A 218 16.86 -25.84 -11.55
N GLN A 219 15.91 -25.06 -11.02
CA GLN A 219 15.54 -23.75 -11.55
C GLN A 219 16.12 -22.56 -10.77
N PHE A 220 16.85 -22.86 -9.69
CA PHE A 220 17.38 -21.84 -8.78
C PHE A 220 18.89 -21.96 -8.66
N ILE A 221 19.56 -20.83 -8.89
CA ILE A 221 20.98 -20.68 -8.61
C ILE A 221 21.23 -19.45 -7.75
N LYS A 222 22.25 -19.56 -6.89
CA LYS A 222 22.86 -18.41 -6.22
C LYS A 222 24.36 -18.39 -6.44
N ASN A 223 24.90 -17.26 -6.84
CA ASN A 223 26.33 -17.07 -7.11
C ASN A 223 26.70 -15.58 -7.05
N THR A 224 27.98 -15.22 -7.23
CA THR A 224 28.45 -13.82 -7.23
C THR A 224 28.58 -13.24 -8.65
N THR A 225 28.00 -13.88 -9.65
CA THR A 225 28.13 -13.46 -11.06
C THR A 225 26.84 -12.88 -11.62
N GLY A 226 25.70 -13.18 -10.98
CA GLY A 226 24.37 -12.80 -11.48
C GLY A 226 23.96 -13.53 -12.77
N LEU A 227 24.63 -14.63 -13.11
CA LEU A 227 24.40 -15.40 -14.34
C LEU A 227 23.87 -16.80 -14.04
N ALA A 228 23.08 -17.35 -14.97
CA ALA A 228 22.70 -18.77 -14.99
C ALA A 228 23.94 -19.68 -15.05
N GLY A 229 23.90 -20.80 -14.34
CA GLY A 229 24.92 -21.85 -14.38
C GLY A 229 24.66 -22.89 -15.46
N ASP A 230 23.39 -23.18 -15.73
CA ASP A 230 22.91 -24.00 -16.83
C ASP A 230 21.55 -23.55 -17.39
N ASP A 231 21.09 -24.23 -18.45
CA ASP A 231 19.88 -23.87 -19.21
C ASP A 231 18.56 -23.95 -18.40
N ASN A 232 18.57 -24.53 -17.20
CA ASN A 232 17.38 -24.61 -16.34
C ASN A 232 17.33 -23.51 -15.28
N ASP A 233 18.46 -22.84 -14.99
CA ASP A 233 18.53 -21.79 -13.98
C ASP A 233 17.73 -20.56 -14.41
N HIS A 234 16.52 -20.41 -13.87
CA HIS A 234 15.60 -19.33 -14.23
C HIS A 234 15.45 -18.28 -13.14
N ILE A 235 15.68 -18.62 -11.87
CA ILE A 235 15.77 -17.66 -10.77
C ILE A 235 17.21 -17.60 -10.28
N ILE A 236 17.80 -16.41 -10.34
CA ILE A 236 19.19 -16.17 -10.00
C ILE A 236 19.25 -15.19 -8.84
N TYR A 237 19.90 -15.58 -7.74
CA TYR A 237 20.24 -14.69 -6.64
C TYR A 237 21.74 -14.35 -6.65
N GLU A 238 22.06 -13.09 -6.95
CA GLU A 238 23.43 -12.58 -6.93
C GLU A 238 23.85 -12.25 -5.49
N THR A 239 24.65 -13.12 -4.88
CA THR A 239 24.89 -13.13 -3.43
C THR A 239 25.63 -11.91 -2.89
N ASP A 240 26.42 -11.20 -3.70
CA ASP A 240 27.19 -10.04 -3.27
C ASP A 240 26.46 -8.70 -3.46
N THR A 241 25.50 -8.63 -4.38
CA THR A 241 24.66 -7.44 -4.61
C THR A 241 23.27 -7.55 -3.99
N GLY A 242 22.78 -8.78 -3.77
CA GLY A 242 21.41 -9.06 -3.35
C GLY A 242 20.39 -9.09 -4.49
N TRP A 243 20.82 -9.00 -5.76
CA TRP A 243 19.90 -8.96 -6.90
C TRP A 243 19.21 -10.30 -7.13
N LEU A 244 17.91 -10.24 -7.39
CA LEU A 244 17.09 -11.32 -7.91
C LEU A 244 16.78 -11.05 -9.37
N SER A 245 17.18 -11.98 -10.23
CA SER A 245 16.93 -11.90 -11.65
C SER A 245 16.17 -13.12 -12.16
N TYR A 246 15.31 -12.88 -13.13
CA TYR A 246 14.63 -13.93 -13.88
C TYR A 246 15.27 -14.09 -15.25
N ASP A 247 15.81 -15.26 -15.52
CA ASP A 247 16.30 -15.65 -16.84
C ASP A 247 15.22 -16.37 -17.63
N SER A 248 14.70 -15.69 -18.66
CA SER A 248 13.64 -16.18 -19.51
C SER A 248 14.06 -17.22 -20.55
N ASN A 249 15.37 -17.40 -20.80
CA ASN A 249 15.86 -18.30 -21.85
C ASN A 249 16.91 -19.32 -21.38
N GLY A 250 17.35 -19.24 -20.11
CA GLY A 250 18.30 -20.17 -19.49
C GLY A 250 19.75 -19.99 -19.94
N SER A 251 20.06 -19.04 -20.81
CA SER A 251 21.39 -18.90 -21.38
C SER A 251 22.22 -17.85 -20.64
N VAL A 252 23.49 -18.18 -20.40
CA VAL A 252 24.52 -17.32 -19.78
C VAL A 252 24.66 -15.92 -20.41
N ALA A 253 24.17 -15.70 -21.64
CA ALA A 253 24.21 -14.42 -22.34
C ALA A 253 22.83 -13.91 -22.77
N GLY A 254 22.32 -12.89 -22.07
CA GLY A 254 21.09 -12.15 -22.36
C GLY A 254 19.82 -12.94 -22.03
N GLY A 255 18.74 -12.27 -21.64
CA GLY A 255 17.47 -12.91 -21.24
C GLY A 255 17.16 -12.85 -19.75
N SER A 256 18.17 -12.48 -18.95
CA SER A 256 18.03 -12.18 -17.51
C SER A 256 17.51 -10.76 -17.27
N THR A 257 16.50 -10.63 -16.43
CA THR A 257 15.89 -9.36 -16.01
C THR A 257 15.93 -9.27 -14.49
N HIS A 258 16.66 -8.28 -13.96
CA HIS A 258 16.62 -7.91 -12.55
C HIS A 258 15.22 -7.39 -12.21
N PHE A 259 14.57 -7.97 -11.20
CA PHE A 259 13.20 -7.63 -10.82
C PHE A 259 13.06 -7.29 -9.33
N ALA A 260 13.98 -7.73 -8.48
CA ALA A 260 13.96 -7.38 -7.07
C ALA A 260 15.37 -7.37 -6.47
N THR A 261 15.58 -6.57 -5.43
CA THR A 261 16.79 -6.56 -4.61
C THR A 261 16.44 -6.95 -3.19
N LEU A 262 17.22 -7.87 -2.62
CA LEU A 262 17.20 -8.26 -1.21
C LEU A 262 18.49 -7.80 -0.51
N ALA A 263 18.62 -8.09 0.78
CA ALA A 263 19.92 -8.05 1.44
C ALA A 263 20.91 -9.03 0.76
N ALA A 264 22.19 -8.69 0.70
CA ALA A 264 23.25 -9.58 0.20
C ALA A 264 23.56 -10.71 1.20
N ASN A 265 24.12 -11.81 0.68
CA ASN A 265 24.56 -13.01 1.41
C ASN A 265 23.46 -13.75 2.20
N LEU A 266 22.19 -13.64 1.78
CA LEU A 266 21.12 -14.45 2.35
C LEU A 266 21.31 -15.93 1.99
N ALA A 267 20.92 -16.81 2.91
CA ALA A 267 21.03 -18.26 2.75
C ALA A 267 19.92 -18.86 1.88
N LEU A 268 19.49 -18.16 0.83
CA LEU A 268 18.33 -18.53 0.01
C LEU A 268 18.48 -19.91 -0.65
N THR A 269 17.33 -20.54 -0.86
CA THR A 269 17.13 -21.81 -1.55
C THR A 269 15.91 -21.71 -2.47
N ASN A 270 15.71 -22.71 -3.32
CA ASN A 270 14.49 -22.81 -4.13
C ASN A 270 13.20 -22.88 -3.28
N ALA A 271 13.29 -23.29 -2.01
CA ALA A 271 12.13 -23.38 -1.13
C ALA A 271 11.55 -22.01 -0.73
N ASP A 272 12.33 -20.94 -0.88
CA ASP A 272 11.91 -19.57 -0.57
C ASP A 272 11.06 -18.96 -1.70
N PHE A 273 10.88 -19.69 -2.81
CA PHE A 273 10.14 -19.25 -3.99
C PHE A 273 8.91 -20.14 -4.25
N PHE A 274 7.79 -19.50 -4.58
CA PHE A 274 6.52 -20.14 -4.89
C PHE A 274 5.93 -19.59 -6.19
N VAL A 275 5.63 -20.47 -7.14
CA VAL A 275 5.02 -20.11 -8.42
C VAL A 275 3.50 -20.17 -8.28
N VAL A 276 2.82 -19.07 -8.60
CA VAL A 276 1.35 -18.92 -8.50
C VAL A 276 0.67 -18.80 -9.86
#